data_AF-A0A6G3WKE4-F1
#
_entry.id   AF-A0A6G3WKE4-F1
#
_cell.length_a   1.000
_cell.length_b   1.000
_cell.length_c   1.000
_cell.angle_alpha   90.00
_cell.angle_beta   90.00
_cell.angle_gamma   90.00
#
_symmetry.space_group_name_H-M   'P 1'
#
loop_
_entity.id
_entity.type
_entity.pdbx_description
1 polymer ?
#
loop_
_entity_poly.entity_id
_entity_poly.type
_entity_poly.pdbx_seq_one_letter_code
_entity_poly.pdbx_strand_id
1 'polypeptide(L)' 'MSRTRAIGRIPVRDVRPAVESGNRPAKAVVGETFEVTATVFREGHDAVAANVVLKDPEGRPGP' A
#
# COMPACT_ATOMS: atom_id res chain seq x y z
N MET A 1 -1.28 25.52 5.97
CA MET A 1 -0.69 24.18 6.21
C MET A 1 -1.83 23.17 6.23
N SER A 2 -1.97 22.34 5.19
CA SER A 2 -2.99 21.27 5.20
C SER A 2 -2.61 20.24 6.26
N ARG A 3 -3.46 20.04 7.28
CA ARG A 3 -3.30 18.90 8.18
C ARG A 3 -3.71 17.66 7.40
N THR A 4 -2.74 16.93 6.87
CA THR A 4 -2.99 15.58 6.34
C THR A 4 -3.60 14.76 7.47
N ARG A 5 -4.88 14.38 7.31
CA ARG A 5 -5.55 13.51 8.25
C ARG A 5 -4.82 12.17 8.25
N ALA A 6 -4.45 11.66 9.43
CA ALA A 6 -3.74 10.38 9.55
C ALA A 6 -4.55 9.18 8.99
N ILE A 7 -5.85 9.36 8.74
CA ILE A 7 -6.75 8.38 8.13
C ILE A 7 -7.56 9.08 7.01
N GLY A 8 -7.49 8.51 5.80
CA GLY A 8 -8.30 8.92 4.65
C GLY A 8 -9.76 8.47 4.77
N ARG A 9 -10.56 8.73 3.73
CA ARG A 9 -12.00 8.36 3.71
C ARG A 9 -12.22 6.84 3.79
N ILE A 10 -11.45 6.06 3.03
CA ILE A 10 -11.43 4.60 3.09
C ILE A 10 -10.16 4.20 3.83
N PRO A 11 -10.25 3.67 5.06
CA PRO A 11 -9.09 3.16 5.77
C PRO A 11 -8.32 2.09 4.97
N VAL A 12 -7.04 2.38 4.72
CA VAL A 12 -6.03 1.42 4.29
C VAL A 12 -4.99 1.35 5.41
N ARG A 13 -4.80 0.17 5.98
CA ARG A 13 -3.97 -0.06 7.18
C ARG A 13 -3.05 -1.26 6.95
N ASP A 14 -1.98 -1.30 7.72
CA ASP A 14 -1.09 -2.46 7.82
C ASP A 14 -0.60 -2.99 6.46
N VAL A 15 -0.16 -2.06 5.60
CA VAL A 15 0.42 -2.42 4.29
C VAL A 15 1.67 -3.27 4.51
N ARG A 16 1.74 -4.42 3.84
CA ARG A 16 2.86 -5.37 3.90
C ARG A 16 3.28 -5.77 2.48
N PRO A 17 4.55 -6.14 2.27
CA PRO A 17 5.61 -6.30 3.26
C PRO A 17 6.16 -4.97 3.81
N ALA A 18 6.42 -4.91 5.12
CA ALA A 18 7.07 -3.78 5.77
C ALA A 18 8.19 -4.29 6.69
N VAL A 19 9.39 -3.74 6.53
CA VAL A 19 10.58 -4.10 7.32
C VAL A 19 10.93 -2.93 8.23
N GLU A 20 11.11 -3.19 9.53
CA GLU A 20 11.36 -2.14 10.54
C GLU A 20 10.35 -0.98 10.46
N SER A 21 9.05 -1.31 10.33
CA SER A 21 7.96 -0.32 10.17
C SER A 21 8.16 0.66 8.99
N GLY A 22 8.84 0.21 7.92
CA GLY A 22 9.13 1.01 6.73
C GLY A 22 10.49 1.71 6.77
N ASN A 23 11.27 1.58 7.85
CA ASN A 23 12.61 2.17 7.94
C ASN A 23 13.65 1.41 7.11
N ARG A 24 13.32 0.20 6.65
CA ARG A 24 14.14 -0.58 5.73
C ARG A 24 13.31 -1.03 4.53
N PRO A 25 13.92 -1.14 3.35
CA PRO A 25 13.23 -1.65 2.18
C PRO A 25 12.93 -3.14 2.35
N ALA A 26 11.73 -3.54 1.91
CA ALA A 26 11.49 -4.93 1.54
C ALA A 26 12.38 -5.29 0.33
N LYS A 27 12.61 -6.59 0.12
CA LYS A 27 13.53 -7.07 -0.92
C LYS A 27 12.79 -7.98 -1.89
N ALA A 28 13.20 -7.91 -3.14
CA ALA A 28 12.83 -8.83 -4.20
C ALA A 28 13.99 -8.87 -5.22
N VAL A 29 13.98 -9.87 -6.09
CA VAL A 29 14.85 -9.92 -7.27
C VAL A 29 14.05 -9.76 -8.57
N VAL A 30 14.74 -9.50 -9.68
CA VAL A 30 14.09 -9.32 -10.99
C VAL A 30 13.32 -10.60 -11.36
N GLY A 31 12.03 -10.44 -11.68
CA GLY A 31 11.13 -11.54 -12.05
C GLY A 31 10.50 -12.29 -10.88
N GLU A 32 10.86 -11.97 -9.64
CA GLU A 32 10.23 -12.56 -8.45
C GLU A 32 8.81 -12.01 -8.26
N THR A 33 7.86 -12.91 -8.04
CA THR A 33 6.48 -12.53 -7.66
C THR A 33 6.34 -12.59 -6.15
N PHE A 34 5.77 -11.55 -5.56
CA PHE A 34 5.47 -11.50 -4.14
C PHE A 34 4.11 -10.84 -3.88
N GLU A 35 3.51 -11.14 -2.74
CA GLU A 35 2.21 -10.61 -2.36
C GLU A 35 2.34 -9.26 -1.63
N VAL A 36 1.45 -8.32 -1.99
CA VAL A 36 1.25 -7.07 -1.25
C VAL A 36 -0.13 -7.13 -0.61
N THR A 37 -0.19 -6.93 0.71
CA THR A 37 -1.43 -7.01 1.48
C THR A 37 -1.70 -5.72 2.23
N ALA A 38 -2.98 -5.41 2.46
CA ALA A 38 -3.40 -4.34 3.37
C ALA A 38 -4.76 -4.66 3.97
N THR A 39 -5.04 -4.13 5.16
CA THR A 39 -6.37 -4.13 5.74
C THR A 39 -7.14 -2.95 5.16
N VAL A 40 -8.12 -3.23 4.29
CA VAL A 40 -8.95 -2.21 3.61
C VAL A 40 -10.41 -2.38 4.00
N PHE A 41 -11.02 -1.31 4.49
CA PHE A 41 -12.43 -1.32 4.90
C PHE A 41 -13.05 0.07 4.80
N ARG A 42 -14.38 0.15 4.98
CA ARG A 42 -15.13 1.41 5.07
C ARG A 42 -16.23 1.30 6.13
N GLU A 43 -16.78 2.43 6.50
CA GLU A 43 -18.02 2.51 7.26
C GLU A 43 -19.24 2.09 6.43
N GLY A 44 -20.25 1.53 7.09
CA GLY A 44 -21.46 1.01 6.44
C GLY A 44 -21.28 -0.39 5.86
N HIS A 45 -22.19 -0.78 4.96
CA HIS A 45 -22.28 -2.15 4.43
C HIS A 45 -21.94 -2.27 2.94
N ASP A 46 -21.59 -1.14 2.31
CA ASP A 46 -21.18 -1.14 0.90
C ASP A 46 -19.84 -1.88 0.74
N ALA A 47 -19.70 -2.58 -0.37
CA ALA A 47 -18.45 -3.23 -0.73
C ALA A 47 -17.29 -2.23 -0.92
N VAL A 48 -16.07 -2.72 -0.75
CA VAL A 48 -14.81 -2.04 -1.09
C VAL A 48 -13.96 -2.92 -1.99
N ALA A 49 -13.12 -2.27 -2.80
CA ALA A 49 -12.09 -2.90 -3.59
C ALA A 49 -10.79 -2.09 -3.46
N ALA A 50 -9.66 -2.73 -3.72
CA ALA A 50 -8.34 -2.12 -3.71
C ALA A 50 -7.48 -2.71 -4.82
N ASN A 51 -6.52 -1.92 -5.30
CA ASN A 51 -5.47 -2.36 -6.21
C ASN A 51 -4.12 -1.90 -5.68
N VAL A 52 -3.07 -2.58 -6.12
CA VAL A 52 -1.68 -2.24 -5.81
C VAL A 52 -1.14 -1.35 -6.93
N VAL A 53 -0.29 -0.40 -6.57
CA VAL A 53 0.47 0.42 -7.53
C VAL A 53 1.94 0.33 -7.15
N LEU A 54 2.69 -0.46 -7.91
CA LEU A 54 4.14 -0.54 -7.80
C LEU A 54 4.76 0.56 -8.67
N LYS A 55 5.85 1.18 -8.20
CA LYS A 55 6.58 2.21 -8.97
C LYS A 55 8.02 1.78 -9.21
N ASP A 56 8.51 2.07 -10.40
CA ASP A 56 9.91 1.90 -10.77
C ASP A 56 10.80 3.05 -10.20
N PRO A 57 12.13 2.98 -10.37
CA PRO A 57 13.04 4.02 -9.89
C PRO A 57 12.78 5.42 -10.45
N GLU A 58 12.22 5.53 -11.66
CA GLU A 58 11.81 6.80 -12.28
C GLU A 58 10.41 7.27 -11.82
N GLY A 59 9.74 6.49 -10.96
CA GLY A 59 8.43 6.78 -10.41
C GLY A 59 7.26 6.41 -11.32
N ARG A 60 7.52 5.72 -12.43
CA ARG A 60 6.49 5.25 -13.36
C ARG A 60 5.76 4.05 -12.74
N PRO A 61 4.42 3.98 -12.85
CA PRO A 61 3.69 2.83 -12.37
C PRO A 61 4.06 1.60 -13.22
N GLY A 62 4.45 0.52 -12.54
CA GLY A 62 4.53 -0.81 -13.12
C GLY A 62 3.13 -1.43 -13.25
N PRO A 63 3.02 -2.56 -13.98
CA PRO A 63 1.79 -3.36 -14.00
C PRO A 63 1.38 -3.84 -12.61
#